data_AF-A0A9D2PWE4-F1
#
_entry.id   AF-A0A9D2PWE4-F1
#
_cell.length_a   1.000
_cell.length_b   1.000
_cell.length_c   1.000
_cell.angle_alpha   90.00
_cell.angle_beta   90.00
_cell.angle_gamma   90.00
#
_symmetry.space_group_name_H-M   'P 1'
#
loop_
_entity.id
_entity.type
_entity.pdbx_description
1 polymer ?
#
loop_
_entity_poly.entity_id
_entity_poly.type
_entity_poly.pdbx_seq_one_letter_code
_entity_poly.pdbx_strand_id
1 'polypeptide(L)'
;MSREGRAVQRDRERQDLQSGPEGPPVLGPTVDAQTRCIHYRTVLDVIAIRFACCGEFYPCHLCHEETAGHPSRPWPAASRHERAILCGLCRCELTIQEYTRSPHDPRCPRCGAVFNPRCSRHHALYFAPAGE
;
A
#
# COMPACT_ATOMS: atom_id res chain seq x y z
N MET A 1 -4.64 -36.72 33.15
CA MET A 1 -4.69 -35.56 32.25
C MET A 1 -4.15 -36.01 30.90
N SER A 2 -5.05 -36.27 29.94
CA SER A 2 -4.75 -37.04 28.72
C SER A 2 -3.82 -36.32 27.76
N ARG A 3 -2.96 -37.11 27.08
CA ARG A 3 -1.99 -36.64 26.06
C ARG A 3 -2.63 -35.83 24.92
N GLU A 4 -3.92 -36.01 24.70
CA GLU A 4 -4.72 -35.35 23.65
C GLU A 4 -4.92 -33.84 23.87
N GLY A 5 -4.94 -33.35 25.11
CA GLY A 5 -5.13 -31.93 25.40
C GLY A 5 -3.95 -31.04 24.97
N ARG A 6 -2.74 -31.62 24.87
CA ARG A 6 -1.49 -30.89 24.54
C ARG A 6 -1.29 -30.70 23.03
N ALA A 7 -1.93 -31.54 22.20
CA ALA A 7 -1.89 -31.42 20.73
C ALA A 7 -2.82 -30.29 20.24
N VAL A 8 -4.04 -30.22 20.79
CA VAL A 8 -5.04 -29.22 20.42
C VAL A 8 -4.60 -27.78 20.75
N GLN A 9 -3.85 -27.57 21.84
CA GLN A 9 -3.27 -26.26 22.18
C GLN A 9 -2.16 -25.84 21.20
N ARG A 10 -1.31 -26.78 20.75
CA ARG A 10 -0.23 -26.50 19.79
C ARG A 10 -0.72 -26.17 18.39
N ASP A 11 -1.86 -26.73 17.98
CA ASP A 11 -2.48 -26.42 16.69
C ASP A 11 -3.12 -25.03 16.68
N ARG A 12 -3.70 -24.59 17.81
CA ARG A 12 -4.20 -23.21 17.96
C ARG A 12 -3.06 -22.18 17.95
N GLU A 13 -1.98 -22.44 18.69
CA GLU A 13 -0.77 -21.56 18.70
C GLU A 13 -0.06 -21.49 17.34
N ARG A 14 -0.18 -22.50 16.47
CA ARG A 14 0.36 -22.46 15.09
C ARG A 14 -0.50 -21.65 14.12
N GLN A 15 -1.83 -21.64 14.32
CA GLN A 15 -2.76 -20.90 13.48
C GLN A 15 -2.65 -19.38 13.70
N ASP A 16 -2.32 -18.95 14.92
CA ASP A 16 -2.11 -17.53 15.26
C ASP A 16 -0.82 -16.92 14.65
N LEU A 17 0.09 -17.75 14.12
CA LEU A 17 1.36 -17.32 13.50
C LEU A 17 1.30 -17.24 11.96
N GLN A 18 0.16 -17.56 11.33
CA GLN A 18 -0.01 -17.57 9.87
C GLN A 18 -0.77 -16.37 9.29
N SER A 19 -1.21 -15.43 10.11
CA SER A 19 -1.95 -14.26 9.64
C SER A 19 -1.01 -13.06 9.54
N GLY A 20 -0.27 -12.98 8.43
CA GLY A 20 0.26 -11.69 7.97
C GLY A 20 -0.91 -10.68 7.83
N PRO A 21 -0.64 -9.37 7.85
CA PRO A 21 -1.71 -8.38 7.80
C PRO A 21 -2.56 -8.59 6.53
N GLU A 22 -3.85 -8.91 6.73
CA GLU A 22 -4.80 -9.17 5.66
C GLU A 22 -4.79 -8.01 4.64
N GLY A 23 -4.55 -8.30 3.36
CA GLY A 23 -4.51 -7.30 2.28
C GLY A 23 -3.63 -7.73 1.10
N PRO A 24 -3.68 -7.02 -0.05
CA PRO A 24 -2.92 -7.38 -1.24
C PRO A 24 -1.40 -7.33 -1.01
N PRO A 25 -0.60 -8.19 -1.66
CA PRO A 25 0.85 -8.17 -1.51
C PRO A 25 1.43 -6.82 -1.97
N VAL A 26 2.49 -6.39 -1.29
CA VAL A 26 3.27 -5.19 -1.65
C VAL A 26 4.65 -5.64 -2.09
N LEU A 27 5.00 -5.33 -3.33
CA LEU A 27 6.24 -5.75 -3.97
C LEU A 27 7.35 -4.71 -3.81
N GLY A 28 8.58 -5.11 -4.15
CA GLY A 28 9.77 -4.29 -4.02
C GLY A 28 10.44 -4.37 -2.63
N PRO A 29 11.54 -3.63 -2.42
CA PRO A 29 12.35 -3.68 -1.21
C PRO A 29 11.69 -2.94 -0.02
N THR A 30 10.64 -3.53 0.54
CA THR A 30 9.99 -3.05 1.77
C THR A 30 10.87 -3.29 3.00
N VAL A 31 10.76 -2.42 4.01
CA VAL A 31 11.51 -2.53 5.28
C VAL A 31 10.61 -2.93 6.46
N ASP A 32 9.29 -2.90 6.27
CA ASP A 32 8.31 -3.34 7.25
C ASP A 32 6.98 -3.73 6.56
N ALA A 33 6.01 -4.17 7.36
CA ALA A 33 4.67 -4.52 6.90
C ALA A 33 3.76 -3.29 6.62
N GLN A 34 4.19 -2.09 7.00
CA GLN A 34 3.47 -0.82 6.82
C GLN A 34 3.83 -0.12 5.52
N THR A 35 4.35 -0.88 4.54
CA THR A 35 4.69 -0.45 3.18
C THR A 35 5.86 0.52 3.04
N ARG A 36 6.60 0.82 4.12
CA ARG A 36 7.83 1.63 4.01
C ARG A 36 8.86 0.88 3.17
N CYS A 37 9.70 1.60 2.43
CA CYS A 37 10.73 1.02 1.57
C CYS A 37 12.12 1.60 1.85
N ILE A 38 13.13 1.03 1.21
CA ILE A 38 14.51 1.53 1.33
C ILE A 38 14.68 2.99 0.86
N HIS A 39 13.83 3.46 -0.07
CA HIS A 39 13.87 4.82 -0.61
C HIS A 39 13.15 5.84 0.30
N TYR A 40 11.98 5.48 0.82
CA TYR A 40 11.12 6.35 1.65
C TYR A 40 10.61 5.57 2.88
N ARG A 41 10.95 6.05 4.09
CA ARG A 41 10.77 5.32 5.35
C ARG A 41 10.54 6.21 6.57
N THR A 42 10.04 7.42 6.38
CA THR A 42 9.50 8.19 7.50
C THR A 42 8.26 7.48 8.05
N VAL A 43 7.84 7.88 9.26
CA VAL A 43 6.63 7.33 9.89
C VAL A 43 5.36 7.55 9.05
N LEU A 44 5.38 8.52 8.13
CA LEU A 44 4.28 8.89 7.24
C LEU A 44 4.32 8.20 5.87
N ASP A 45 5.39 7.50 5.53
CA ASP A 45 5.56 6.80 4.23
C ASP A 45 4.85 5.43 4.25
N VAL A 46 3.56 5.45 4.57
CA VAL A 46 2.74 4.27 4.89
C VAL A 46 1.64 4.05 3.87
N ILE A 47 1.94 4.31 2.59
CA ILE A 47 1.09 3.93 1.47
C ILE A 47 1.85 3.02 0.50
N ALA A 48 1.09 2.21 -0.23
CA ALA A 48 1.56 1.63 -1.49
C ALA A 48 0.62 2.04 -2.62
N ILE A 49 1.17 2.19 -3.83
CA ILE A 49 0.45 2.60 -5.02
C ILE A 49 0.25 1.38 -5.92
N ARG A 50 -0.97 1.14 -6.38
CA ARG A 50 -1.29 0.19 -7.45
C ARG A 50 -0.88 0.82 -8.77
N PHE A 51 0.03 0.22 -9.51
CA PHE A 51 0.49 0.77 -10.78
C PHE A 51 -0.45 0.41 -11.93
N ALA A 52 -0.75 1.35 -12.82
CA ALA A 52 -1.72 1.15 -13.91
C ALA A 52 -1.20 0.25 -15.06
N CYS A 53 0.09 -0.08 -15.06
CA CYS A 53 0.72 -0.97 -16.04
C CYS A 53 0.51 -2.46 -15.70
N CYS A 54 0.62 -2.84 -14.41
CA CYS A 54 0.55 -4.25 -13.98
C CYS A 54 -0.54 -4.55 -12.94
N GLY A 55 -1.13 -3.54 -12.29
CA GLY A 55 -2.15 -3.74 -11.25
C GLY A 55 -1.60 -4.17 -9.89
N GLU A 56 -0.27 -4.15 -9.71
CA GLU A 56 0.43 -4.55 -8.49
C GLU A 56 0.75 -3.34 -7.60
N PHE A 57 0.89 -3.59 -6.29
CA PHE A 57 1.21 -2.56 -5.31
C PHE A 57 2.71 -2.45 -5.05
N TYR A 58 3.23 -1.23 -5.15
CA TYR A 58 4.61 -0.88 -4.78
C TYR A 58 4.62 0.32 -3.83
N PRO A 59 5.55 0.40 -2.86
CA PRO A 59 5.70 1.54 -1.97
C PRO A 59 5.92 2.88 -2.68
N CYS A 60 6.64 2.86 -3.80
CA CYS A 60 6.97 4.04 -4.58
C CYS A 60 7.39 3.70 -6.02
N HIS A 61 7.53 4.73 -6.86
CA HIS A 61 8.00 4.60 -8.25
C HIS A 61 9.40 3.98 -8.39
N LEU A 62 10.34 4.26 -7.47
CA LEU A 62 11.69 3.69 -7.53
C LEU A 62 11.68 2.18 -7.29
N CYS A 63 10.90 1.71 -6.30
CA CYS A 63 10.71 0.29 -6.06
C CYS A 63 10.14 -0.43 -7.29
N HIS A 64 9.17 0.19 -7.97
CA HIS A 64 8.63 -0.37 -9.21
C HIS A 64 9.68 -0.38 -10.33
N GLU A 65 10.34 0.74 -10.59
CA GLU A 65 11.38 0.88 -11.61
C GLU A 65 12.50 -0.16 -11.46
N GLU A 66 12.94 -0.42 -10.22
CA GLU A 66 14.00 -1.39 -9.93
C GLU A 66 13.59 -2.85 -10.13
N THR A 67 12.31 -3.20 -9.91
CA THR A 67 11.93 -4.62 -9.72
C THR A 67 10.83 -5.13 -10.66
N ALA A 68 10.08 -4.24 -11.32
CA ALA A 68 8.96 -4.64 -12.14
C ALA A 68 9.39 -5.11 -13.56
N GLY A 69 10.59 -4.77 -14.01
CA GLY A 69 11.11 -5.16 -15.33
C GLY A 69 10.42 -4.47 -16.52
N HIS A 70 9.61 -3.44 -16.27
CA HIS A 70 8.89 -2.67 -17.28
C HIS A 70 8.64 -1.23 -16.80
N PRO A 71 8.48 -0.24 -17.72
CA PRO A 71 8.23 1.14 -17.33
C PRO A 71 6.84 1.32 -16.73
N SER A 72 6.73 2.22 -15.75
CA SER A 72 5.45 2.59 -15.15
C SER A 72 4.58 3.39 -16.11
N ARG A 73 3.26 3.26 -15.98
CA ARG A 73 2.28 4.12 -16.65
C ARG A 73 1.36 4.78 -15.61
N PRO A 74 1.10 6.09 -15.69
CA PRO A 74 0.14 6.73 -14.81
C PRO A 74 -1.28 6.28 -15.13
N TRP A 75 -2.14 6.23 -14.12
CA TRP A 75 -3.58 6.05 -14.30
C TRP A 75 -4.16 7.21 -15.12
N PRO A 76 -5.03 6.93 -16.11
CA PRO A 76 -5.75 7.98 -16.82
C PRO A 76 -6.59 8.85 -15.87
N ALA A 77 -6.80 10.11 -16.20
CA ALA A 77 -7.59 11.03 -15.38
C ALA A 77 -9.03 10.53 -15.10
N ALA A 78 -9.60 9.78 -16.05
CA ALA A 78 -10.93 9.18 -15.90
C ALA A 78 -10.98 8.09 -14.81
N SER A 79 -9.85 7.54 -14.37
CA SER A 79 -9.74 6.45 -13.41
C SER A 79 -9.81 6.90 -11.95
N ARG A 80 -10.33 8.09 -11.65
CA ARG A 80 -10.37 8.65 -10.28
C ARG A 80 -11.04 7.76 -9.21
N HIS A 81 -11.91 6.84 -9.63
CA HIS A 81 -12.62 5.91 -8.75
C HIS A 81 -11.90 4.57 -8.57
N GLU A 82 -10.76 4.36 -9.23
CA GLU A 82 -9.96 3.14 -9.08
C GLU A 82 -9.31 3.07 -7.70
N ARG A 83 -9.38 1.89 -7.09
CA ARG A 83 -8.76 1.56 -5.80
C ARG A 83 -7.26 1.34 -5.99
N ALA A 84 -6.54 2.45 -6.05
CA ALA A 84 -5.13 2.46 -6.39
C ALA A 84 -4.18 2.78 -5.23
N ILE A 85 -4.69 3.03 -4.02
CA ILE A 85 -3.85 3.39 -2.87
C ILE A 85 -4.13 2.45 -1.72
N LEU A 86 -3.11 1.77 -1.22
CA LEU A 86 -3.20 0.88 -0.08
C LEU A 86 -2.69 1.60 1.17
N CYS A 87 -3.49 1.65 2.23
CA CYS A 87 -3.03 2.12 3.53
C CYS A 87 -2.16 1.04 4.21
N GLY A 88 -0.91 1.36 4.54
CA GLY A 88 -0.01 0.43 5.22
C GLY A 88 -0.39 0.09 6.66
N LEU A 89 -1.20 0.93 7.32
CA LEU A 89 -1.62 0.69 8.72
C LEU A 89 -2.84 -0.22 8.84
N CYS A 90 -3.89 0.04 8.07
CA CYS A 90 -5.15 -0.71 8.17
C CYS A 90 -5.47 -1.53 6.92
N ARG A 91 -4.58 -1.54 5.92
CA ARG A 91 -4.65 -2.37 4.71
C ARG A 91 -5.88 -2.15 3.84
N CYS A 92 -6.66 -1.10 4.08
CA CYS A 92 -7.77 -0.75 3.20
C CYS A 92 -7.23 -0.14 1.91
N GLU A 93 -7.90 -0.44 0.80
CA GLU A 93 -7.68 0.23 -0.47
C GLU A 93 -8.57 1.48 -0.57
N LEU A 94 -7.95 2.57 -1.01
CA LEU A 94 -8.50 3.89 -1.22
C LEU A 94 -8.55 4.18 -2.70
N THR A 95 -9.60 4.88 -3.12
CA THR A 95 -9.68 5.40 -4.48
C THR A 95 -8.65 6.52 -4.71
N ILE A 96 -8.25 6.72 -5.96
CA ILE A 96 -7.38 7.85 -6.34
C ILE A 96 -7.99 9.17 -5.86
N GLN A 97 -9.30 9.34 -6.02
CA GLN A 97 -10.01 10.54 -5.56
C GLN A 97 -9.93 10.73 -4.04
N GLU A 98 -10.15 9.68 -3.24
CA GLU A 98 -10.08 9.78 -1.78
C GLU A 98 -8.68 10.20 -1.32
N TYR A 99 -7.64 9.63 -1.92
CA TYR A 99 -6.25 9.94 -1.59
C TYR A 99 -5.83 11.35 -2.02
N THR A 100 -6.24 11.79 -3.22
CA THR A 100 -5.83 13.09 -3.78
C THR A 100 -6.68 14.27 -3.32
N ARG A 101 -7.78 14.05 -2.59
CA ARG A 101 -8.72 15.09 -2.15
C ARG A 101 -8.09 16.20 -1.30
N SER A 102 -7.14 15.83 -0.42
CA SER A 102 -6.50 16.75 0.53
C SER A 102 -4.98 16.58 0.49
N PRO A 103 -4.29 17.06 -0.57
CA PRO A 103 -2.87 16.76 -0.79
C PRO A 103 -1.93 17.37 0.27
N HIS A 104 -2.39 18.38 1.01
CA HIS A 104 -1.62 19.03 2.09
C HIS A 104 -1.79 18.39 3.47
N ASP A 105 -2.83 17.58 3.66
CA ASP A 105 -3.07 16.79 4.89
C ASP A 105 -3.71 15.44 4.52
N PRO A 106 -3.00 14.59 3.76
CA PRO A 106 -3.57 13.34 3.28
C PRO A 106 -3.70 12.35 4.44
N ARG A 107 -4.90 11.75 4.58
CA ARG A 107 -5.21 10.82 5.66
C ARG A 107 -6.00 9.64 5.15
N CYS A 108 -5.83 8.51 5.84
CA CYS A 108 -6.70 7.36 5.66
C CYS A 108 -8.10 7.68 6.25
N PRO A 109 -9.20 7.74 5.45
CA PRO A 109 -10.56 7.90 5.96
C PRO A 109 -11.05 6.71 6.80
N ARG A 110 -10.35 5.57 6.76
CA ARG A 110 -10.73 4.36 7.50
C ARG A 110 -10.12 4.28 8.89
N CYS A 111 -8.85 4.62 9.05
CA CYS A 111 -8.14 4.50 10.33
C CYS A 111 -7.55 5.82 10.85
N GLY A 112 -7.67 6.92 10.10
CA GLY A 112 -7.15 8.24 10.49
C GLY A 112 -5.63 8.41 10.34
N ALA A 113 -4.90 7.39 9.86
CA ALA A 113 -3.46 7.45 9.63
C ALA A 113 -3.09 8.65 8.74
N VAL A 114 -2.07 9.39 9.13
CA VAL A 114 -1.51 10.51 8.35
C VAL A 114 -0.53 9.96 7.32
N PHE A 115 -0.68 10.39 6.07
CA PHE A 115 0.24 10.08 4.98
C PHE A 115 1.20 11.25 4.76
N ASN A 116 2.31 10.97 4.08
CA ASN A 116 3.29 12.00 3.79
C ASN A 116 2.75 12.99 2.73
N PRO A 117 2.51 14.28 3.06
CA PRO A 117 2.00 15.25 2.09
C PRO A 117 2.99 15.51 0.95
N ARG A 118 4.29 15.20 1.13
CA ARG A 118 5.29 15.34 0.07
C ARG A 118 5.11 14.33 -1.05
N CYS A 119 4.36 13.25 -0.86
CA CYS A 119 3.99 12.31 -1.93
C CYS A 119 3.24 13.00 -3.08
N SER A 120 2.57 14.13 -2.81
CA SER A 120 1.92 14.96 -3.84
C SER A 120 2.86 15.44 -4.94
N ARG A 121 4.15 15.62 -4.63
CA ARG A 121 5.18 16.00 -5.62
C ARG A 121 5.42 14.92 -6.67
N HIS A 122 5.01 13.69 -6.40
CA HIS A 122 5.15 12.54 -7.29
C HIS A 122 3.84 12.15 -7.98
N HIS A 123 2.73 12.87 -7.75
CA HIS A 123 1.42 12.49 -8.29
C HIS A 123 1.44 12.33 -9.81
N ALA A 124 2.16 13.17 -10.55
CA ALA A 124 2.28 13.08 -12.00
C ALA A 124 2.90 11.75 -12.49
N LEU A 125 3.65 11.03 -11.64
CA LEU A 125 4.20 9.71 -11.95
C LEU A 125 3.15 8.60 -11.85
N TYR A 126 2.08 8.82 -11.05
CA TYR A 126 1.06 7.81 -10.76
C TYR A 126 -0.29 8.12 -11.41
N PHE A 127 -0.61 9.40 -11.61
CA PHE A 127 -1.92 9.87 -12.04
C PHE A 127 -1.73 10.94 -13.12
N ALA A 128 -2.37 10.74 -14.28
CA ALA A 128 -2.40 11.74 -15.32
C ALA A 128 -3.20 12.97 -14.83
N PRO A 129 -2.82 14.20 -15.22
CA PRO A 129 -3.62 15.38 -14.94
C PRO A 129 -5.00 15.24 -15.57
N ALA A 130 -6.01 15.84 -14.94
CA ALA A 130 -7.31 16.00 -15.60
C ALA A 130 -7.08 16.75 -16.93
N GLY A 131 -7.56 16.16 -18.04
CA GLY A 131 -7.42 16.76 -19.36
C GLY A 131 -7.96 18.18 -19.36
N GLU A 132 -7.22 19.08 -20.00
CA GLU A 132 -7.65 20.45 -20.33
C GLU A 132 -8.90 20.45 -21.23
#